data_AF-A0A0K8SA52-F1
#
_entry.id   AF-A0A0K8SA52-F1
#
_cell.length_a   1.000
_cell.length_b   1.000
_cell.length_c   1.000
_cell.angle_alpha   90.00
_cell.angle_beta   90.00
_cell.angle_gamma   90.00
#
_symmetry.space_group_name_H-M   'P 1'
#
loop_
_entity.id
_entity.type
_entity.pdbx_description
1 polymer ?
#
loop_
_entity_poly.entity_id
_entity_poly.type
_entity_poly.pdbx_seq_one_letter_code
_entity_poly.pdbx_strand_id
1 'polypeptide(L)'
;MKGVVLLSVLLLVARSQGRYEDKKRRLDHTRPTAASERALNICDLQQEHDLNMFCVCEPRNEHNNATSANCWMFNSGESEDSPVWTWFRSQRHLTKMILNVRSLTQLSYVPTRALKQLSKLKTFEIVYANIETIEPFAFAN
;
A
#
# COMPACT_ATOMS: atom_id res chain seq x y z
N MET A 1 -12.22 -26.58 58.84
CA MET A 1 -12.78 -25.42 58.11
C MET A 1 -11.75 -24.63 57.28
N LYS A 2 -10.49 -24.44 57.72
CA LYS A 2 -9.47 -23.68 56.95
C LYS A 2 -9.08 -24.30 55.59
N GLY A 3 -9.02 -25.63 55.48
CA GLY A 3 -8.64 -26.33 54.24
C GLY A 3 -9.65 -26.21 53.09
N VAL A 4 -10.94 -26.08 53.40
CA VAL A 4 -12.01 -25.94 52.38
C VAL A 4 -11.98 -24.55 51.74
N VAL A 5 -11.63 -23.52 52.52
CA VAL A 5 -11.51 -22.13 52.05
C VAL A 5 -10.29 -21.96 51.13
N LEU A 6 -9.18 -22.65 51.42
CA LEU A 6 -8.00 -22.59 50.55
C LEU A 6 -8.26 -23.24 49.19
N LEU A 7 -8.95 -24.39 49.17
CA LEU A 7 -9.28 -25.09 47.93
C LEU A 7 -10.24 -24.30 47.04
N SER A 8 -11.24 -23.64 47.64
CA SER A 8 -12.20 -22.83 46.89
C SER A 8 -11.57 -21.57 46.31
N VAL A 9 -10.63 -20.93 47.02
CA VAL A 9 -9.87 -19.79 46.50
C VAL A 9 -8.99 -20.21 45.32
N LEU A 10 -8.28 -21.34 45.41
CA LEU A 10 -7.42 -21.83 44.32
C LEU A 10 -8.23 -22.14 43.04
N LEU A 11 -9.42 -22.73 43.18
CA LEU A 11 -10.30 -23.03 42.04
C LEU A 11 -10.84 -21.76 41.37
N LEU A 12 -11.09 -20.69 42.14
CA LEU A 12 -11.53 -19.40 41.59
C LEU A 12 -10.40 -18.72 40.80
N VAL A 13 -9.16 -18.79 41.29
CA VAL A 13 -7.98 -18.22 40.60
C VAL A 13 -7.67 -18.98 39.31
N ALA A 14 -7.74 -20.32 39.32
CA ALA A 14 -7.54 -21.11 38.11
C ALA A 14 -8.60 -20.82 37.03
N ARG A 15 -9.86 -20.61 37.43
CA ARG A 15 -10.95 -20.25 36.52
C ARG A 15 -10.78 -18.84 35.93
N SER A 16 -10.29 -17.87 36.71
CA SER A 16 -10.09 -16.50 36.21
C SER A 16 -8.92 -16.44 35.21
N GLN A 17 -7.83 -17.15 35.47
CA GLN A 17 -6.69 -17.26 34.55
C GLN A 17 -7.07 -17.95 33.24
N GLY A 18 -7.83 -19.05 33.29
CA GLY A 18 -8.31 -19.73 32.08
C GLY A 18 -9.20 -18.84 31.20
N ARG A 19 -10.09 -18.04 31.80
CA ARG A 19 -10.94 -17.09 31.05
C ARG A 19 -10.14 -15.91 30.46
N TYR A 20 -9.10 -15.46 31.16
CA TYR A 20 -8.23 -14.39 30.68
C TYR A 20 -7.45 -14.82 29.42
N GLU A 21 -6.84 -16.00 29.46
CA GLU A 21 -6.10 -16.56 28.31
C GLU A 21 -7.02 -16.88 27.13
N ASP A 22 -8.23 -17.38 27.37
CA ASP A 22 -9.19 -17.69 26.31
C ASP A 22 -9.77 -16.42 25.64
N LYS A 23 -9.92 -15.32 26.40
CA LYS A 23 -10.27 -14.01 25.85
C LYS A 23 -9.12 -13.40 25.04
N LYS A 24 -7.88 -13.59 25.49
CA LYS A 24 -6.66 -13.17 24.76
C LYS A 24 -6.50 -13.94 23.44
N ARG A 25 -6.70 -15.26 23.42
CA ARG A 25 -6.70 -16.08 22.20
C ARG A 25 -7.81 -15.68 21.22
N ARG A 26 -9.01 -15.36 21.71
CA ARG A 26 -10.08 -14.83 20.84
C ARG A 26 -9.76 -13.45 20.26
N LEU A 27 -9.16 -12.55 21.03
CA LEU A 27 -8.71 -11.24 20.53
C LEU A 27 -7.61 -11.38 19.48
N ASP A 28 -6.71 -12.36 19.65
CA ASP A 28 -5.65 -12.67 18.68
C ASP A 28 -6.22 -13.29 17.38
N HIS A 29 -7.23 -14.16 17.49
CA HIS A 29 -7.90 -14.78 16.35
C HIS A 29 -8.89 -13.87 15.61
N THR A 30 -9.42 -12.83 16.29
CA THR A 30 -10.31 -11.82 15.67
C THR A 30 -9.52 -10.63 15.12
N ARG A 31 -8.20 -10.58 15.33
CA ARG A 31 -7.36 -9.76 14.49
C ARG A 31 -7.49 -10.37 13.10
N PRO A 32 -8.04 -9.66 12.10
CA PRO A 32 -7.94 -10.15 10.74
C PRO A 32 -6.46 -10.43 10.56
N THR A 33 -6.09 -11.68 10.33
CA THR A 33 -4.85 -11.97 9.62
C THR A 33 -5.07 -11.25 8.31
N ALA A 34 -4.61 -10.01 8.26
CA ALA A 34 -4.48 -9.31 7.03
C ALA A 34 -3.70 -10.31 6.17
N ALA A 35 -4.37 -10.89 5.18
CA ALA A 35 -3.81 -10.84 3.85
C ALA A 35 -3.49 -9.36 3.65
N SER A 36 -2.35 -8.95 4.22
CA SER A 36 -1.87 -7.59 4.25
C SER A 36 -1.75 -7.28 2.80
N GLU A 37 -2.61 -6.40 2.27
CA GLU A 37 -2.33 -5.75 1.01
C GLU A 37 -0.91 -5.23 1.15
N ARG A 38 0.03 -5.96 0.54
CA ARG A 38 1.45 -5.78 0.75
C ARG A 38 1.75 -4.40 0.19
N ALA A 39 1.84 -3.41 1.07
CA ALA A 39 2.04 -2.04 0.68
C ALA A 39 3.51 -1.86 0.33
N LEU A 40 3.83 -1.98 -0.96
CA LEU A 40 5.21 -1.92 -1.42
C LEU A 40 5.69 -0.49 -1.57
N ASN A 41 7.01 -0.32 -1.58
CA ASN A 41 7.63 0.95 -1.91
C ASN A 41 7.73 1.06 -3.43
N ILE A 42 7.13 2.09 -4.03
CA ILE A 42 7.21 2.32 -5.49
C ILE A 42 8.65 2.49 -6.00
N CYS A 43 9.59 2.87 -5.12
CA CYS A 43 11.02 2.97 -5.45
C CYS A 43 11.77 1.64 -5.40
N ASP A 44 11.10 0.54 -5.01
CA ASP A 44 11.70 -0.80 -4.87
C ASP A 44 10.79 -1.87 -5.50
N LEU A 45 10.28 -1.59 -6.70
CA LEU A 45 9.41 -2.53 -7.45
C LEU A 45 10.20 -3.52 -8.31
N GLN A 46 11.54 -3.50 -8.29
CA GLN A 46 12.36 -4.36 -9.17
C GLN A 46 12.18 -5.86 -8.90
N GLN A 47 11.78 -6.20 -7.67
CA GLN A 47 11.59 -7.59 -7.23
C GLN A 47 10.17 -8.10 -7.54
N GLU A 48 9.29 -7.24 -8.05
CA GLU A 48 7.88 -7.53 -8.28
C GLU A 48 7.65 -7.84 -9.77
N HIS A 49 7.85 -9.11 -10.13
CA HIS A 49 7.82 -9.56 -11.53
C HIS A 49 6.44 -9.48 -12.19
N ASP A 50 5.37 -9.44 -11.39
CA ASP A 50 3.99 -9.38 -11.87
C ASP A 50 3.53 -7.96 -12.22
N LEU A 51 4.36 -6.95 -11.94
CA LEU A 51 4.06 -5.55 -12.25
C LEU A 51 4.63 -5.17 -13.61
N ASN A 52 3.82 -4.43 -14.36
CA ASN A 52 4.15 -3.78 -15.62
C ASN A 52 4.71 -2.37 -15.41
N MET A 53 5.26 -2.07 -14.22
CA MET A 53 5.81 -0.77 -13.87
C MET A 53 7.08 -0.89 -13.02
N PHE A 54 8.07 -0.05 -13.31
CA PHE A 54 9.24 0.16 -12.45
C PHE A 54 9.52 1.66 -12.29
N CYS A 55 9.87 2.11 -11.08
CA CYS A 55 10.23 3.52 -10.83
C CYS A 55 11.67 3.70 -10.35
N VAL A 56 12.32 4.72 -10.89
CA VAL A 56 13.58 5.27 -10.39
C VAL A 56 13.26 6.53 -9.59
N CYS A 57 13.62 6.54 -8.31
CA CYS A 57 13.35 7.66 -7.42
C CYS A 57 14.61 8.44 -7.05
N GLU A 58 14.45 9.73 -6.74
CA GLU A 58 15.53 10.56 -6.19
C GLU A 58 15.06 11.36 -4.96
N PRO A 59 15.77 11.28 -3.81
CA PRO A 59 16.89 10.37 -3.53
C PRO A 59 16.47 8.89 -3.61
N ARG A 60 17.44 8.01 -3.89
CA ARG A 60 17.22 6.60 -4.26
C ARG A 60 16.77 5.74 -3.06
N ASN A 61 15.79 4.87 -3.31
CA ASN A 61 15.42 3.68 -2.51
C ASN A 61 15.07 3.88 -1.02
N GLU A 62 14.92 5.11 -0.55
CA GLU A 62 14.48 5.38 0.82
C GLU A 62 12.96 5.54 0.89
N HIS A 63 12.31 4.87 1.85
CA HIS A 63 10.87 5.03 2.07
C HIS A 63 10.55 6.47 2.49
N ASN A 64 9.53 7.05 1.87
CA ASN A 64 9.01 8.38 2.18
C ASN A 64 10.04 9.53 2.10
N ASN A 65 11.09 9.39 1.30
CA ASN A 65 12.11 10.43 1.13
C ASN A 65 12.22 10.94 -0.31
N ALA A 66 11.72 10.19 -1.30
CA ALA A 66 11.81 10.59 -2.69
C ALA A 66 11.06 11.90 -2.94
N THR A 67 11.70 12.79 -3.70
CA THR A 67 11.13 14.07 -4.17
C THR A 67 10.85 14.07 -5.66
N SER A 68 11.54 13.21 -6.42
CA SER A 68 11.27 12.92 -7.83
C SER A 68 11.09 11.41 -8.04
N ALA A 69 10.23 11.05 -8.99
CA ALA A 69 10.07 9.68 -9.47
C ALA A 69 9.95 9.66 -10.99
N ASN A 70 10.73 8.80 -11.64
CA ASN A 70 10.64 8.50 -13.06
C ASN A 70 10.23 7.03 -13.21
N CYS A 71 8.96 6.81 -13.52
CA CYS A 71 8.38 5.48 -13.69
C CYS A 71 8.27 5.11 -15.16
N TRP A 72 8.52 3.85 -15.43
CA TRP A 72 8.47 3.24 -16.75
C TRP A 72 7.38 2.17 -16.74
N MET A 73 6.43 2.32 -17.66
CA MET A 73 5.38 1.33 -17.91
C MET A 73 5.81 0.45 -19.08
N PHE A 74 5.61 -0.86 -18.93
CA PHE A 74 5.94 -1.87 -19.93
C PHE A 74 4.71 -2.71 -20.29
N ASN A 75 4.85 -3.62 -21.26
CA ASN A 75 3.81 -4.57 -21.66
C ASN A 75 2.45 -3.90 -21.92
N SER A 76 1.44 -4.26 -21.11
CA SER A 76 0.07 -3.75 -21.16
C SER A 76 -0.19 -2.51 -20.30
N GLY A 77 0.84 -2.01 -19.60
CA GLY A 77 0.67 -1.12 -18.48
C GLY A 77 -0.06 -1.80 -17.32
N GLU A 78 -0.36 -1.00 -16.29
CA GLU A 78 -1.12 -1.42 -15.11
C GLU A 78 -2.59 -1.08 -15.32
N SER A 79 -3.48 -1.97 -14.86
CA SER A 79 -4.92 -1.71 -14.86
C SER A 79 -5.26 -0.51 -13.97
N GLU A 80 -6.28 0.28 -14.32
CA GLU A 80 -6.74 1.41 -13.51
C GLU A 80 -7.09 0.99 -12.08
N ASP A 81 -7.51 -0.26 -11.88
CA ASP A 81 -7.87 -0.87 -10.59
C ASP A 81 -6.69 -1.55 -9.86
N SER A 82 -5.50 -1.61 -10.46
CA SER A 82 -4.30 -2.22 -9.88
C SER A 82 -3.93 -1.63 -8.50
N PRO A 83 -3.63 -2.45 -7.47
CA PRO A 83 -3.29 -1.95 -6.14
C PRO A 83 -2.02 -1.09 -6.12
N VAL A 84 -1.15 -1.23 -7.12
CA VAL A 84 0.11 -0.47 -7.26
C VAL A 84 -0.11 1.04 -7.20
N TRP A 85 -1.25 1.53 -7.70
CA TRP A 85 -1.57 2.95 -7.66
C TRP A 85 -1.75 3.48 -6.24
N THR A 86 -2.21 2.65 -5.31
CA THR A 86 -2.30 3.04 -3.89
C THR A 86 -0.94 3.03 -3.19
N TRP A 87 0.05 2.30 -3.73
CA TRP A 87 1.38 2.18 -3.14
C TRP A 87 2.22 3.44 -3.29
N PHE A 88 1.84 4.38 -4.17
CA PHE A 88 2.44 5.72 -4.24
C PHE A 88 2.39 6.47 -2.90
N ARG A 89 1.51 6.07 -1.97
CA ARG A 89 1.52 6.53 -0.58
C ARG A 89 2.83 6.26 0.17
N SER A 90 3.72 5.41 -0.36
CA SER A 90 5.06 5.15 0.16
C SER A 90 6.03 6.30 -0.06
N GLN A 91 5.70 7.27 -0.93
CA GLN A 91 6.54 8.40 -1.29
C GLN A 91 5.73 9.72 -1.32
N ARG A 92 5.14 10.11 -0.18
CA ARG A 92 4.25 11.28 -0.10
C ARG A 92 4.95 12.62 -0.30
N HIS A 93 6.28 12.62 -0.31
CA HIS A 93 7.11 13.81 -0.52
C HIS A 93 7.44 14.08 -1.98
N LEU A 94 6.98 13.24 -2.91
CA LEU A 94 7.13 13.48 -4.33
C LEU A 94 6.54 14.83 -4.72
N THR A 95 7.38 15.65 -5.35
CA THR A 95 7.00 16.92 -5.95
C THR A 95 7.01 16.82 -7.48
N LYS A 96 7.74 15.85 -8.04
CA LYS A 96 7.79 15.56 -9.48
C LYS A 96 7.58 14.08 -9.75
N MET A 97 6.71 13.75 -10.70
CA MET A 97 6.50 12.39 -11.20
C MET A 97 6.42 12.38 -12.72
N ILE A 98 7.18 11.50 -13.37
CA ILE A 98 7.12 11.25 -14.81
C ILE A 98 6.71 9.79 -15.03
N LEU A 99 5.70 9.56 -15.86
CA LEU A 99 5.32 8.24 -16.37
C LEU A 99 5.73 8.11 -17.83
N ASN A 100 6.63 7.19 -18.13
CA ASN A 100 7.09 6.88 -19.47
C ASN A 100 6.42 5.59 -19.95
N VAL A 101 5.58 5.68 -20.98
CA VAL A 101 4.90 4.51 -21.56
C VAL A 101 5.75 3.93 -22.69
N ARG A 102 6.15 2.66 -22.59
CA ARG A 102 6.83 1.94 -23.69
C ARG A 102 5.81 1.10 -24.47
N SER A 103 6.03 0.96 -25.78
CA SER A 103 4.98 0.55 -26.73
C SER A 103 4.60 -0.94 -26.70
N LEU A 104 3.28 -1.13 -26.66
CA LEU A 104 2.38 -2.11 -27.32
C LEU A 104 0.96 -1.83 -26.80
N THR A 105 0.87 -1.26 -25.59
CA THR A 105 -0.32 -0.70 -25.00
C THR A 105 -0.12 0.75 -24.65
N GLN A 106 -1.22 1.47 -24.68
CA GLN A 106 -1.26 2.90 -24.42
C GLN A 106 -1.94 3.04 -23.06
N LEU A 107 -1.29 3.72 -22.11
CA LEU A 107 -1.97 4.18 -20.92
C LEU A 107 -3.11 5.10 -21.39
N SER A 108 -4.36 4.64 -21.23
CA SER A 108 -5.55 5.31 -21.77
C SER A 108 -6.29 6.17 -20.75
N TYR A 109 -5.76 6.26 -19.53
CA TYR A 109 -6.36 6.98 -18.42
C TYR A 109 -5.30 7.73 -17.61
N VAL A 110 -5.74 8.71 -16.83
CA VAL A 110 -4.91 9.38 -15.83
C VAL A 110 -4.96 8.55 -14.54
N PRO A 111 -3.82 8.14 -13.94
CA PRO A 111 -3.83 7.30 -12.74
C PRO A 111 -4.21 8.10 -11.48
N THR A 112 -5.47 8.53 -11.39
CA THR A 112 -6.00 9.39 -10.33
C THR A 112 -5.79 8.79 -8.94
N ARG A 113 -5.87 7.45 -8.81
CA ARG A 113 -5.64 6.76 -7.52
C ARG A 113 -4.20 6.94 -7.02
N ALA A 114 -3.22 7.07 -7.91
CA ALA A 114 -1.85 7.42 -7.54
C ALA A 114 -1.73 8.90 -7.18
N LEU A 115 -2.33 9.80 -7.99
CA LEU A 115 -2.28 11.24 -7.74
C LEU A 115 -2.88 11.62 -6.38
N LYS A 116 -3.99 10.98 -5.98
CA LYS A 116 -4.59 11.13 -4.63
C LYS A 116 -3.66 10.77 -3.47
N GLN A 117 -2.60 10.00 -3.70
CA GLN A 117 -1.61 9.69 -2.65
C GLN A 117 -0.50 10.75 -2.55
N LEU A 118 -0.40 11.64 -3.54
CA LEU A 118 0.72 12.57 -3.74
C LEU A 118 0.28 14.02 -3.56
N SER A 119 -0.12 14.37 -2.33
CA SER A 119 -0.61 15.71 -1.98
C SER A 119 0.40 16.84 -2.15
N LYS A 120 1.68 16.51 -2.37
CA LYS A 120 2.77 17.48 -2.59
C LYS A 120 3.22 17.55 -4.05
N LEU A 121 2.57 16.82 -4.94
CA LEU A 121 2.94 16.77 -6.35
C LEU A 121 2.71 18.14 -7.00
N LYS A 122 3.74 18.65 -7.67
CA LYS A 122 3.74 19.93 -8.39
C LYS A 122 3.88 19.74 -9.89
N THR A 123 4.58 18.69 -10.29
CA THR A 123 4.84 18.36 -11.68
C THR A 123 4.47 16.91 -11.94
N PHE A 124 3.55 16.71 -12.86
CA PHE A 124 3.14 15.41 -13.34
C PHE A 124 3.23 15.37 -14.86
N GLU A 125 4.02 14.45 -15.38
CA GLU A 125 4.25 14.27 -16.81
C GLU A 125 3.86 12.85 -17.20
N ILE A 126 3.08 12.69 -18.27
CA ILE A 126 2.83 11.40 -18.90
C ILE A 126 3.37 11.48 -20.32
N VAL A 127 4.36 10.65 -20.65
CA VAL A 127 5.08 10.66 -21.92
C VAL A 127 4.70 9.42 -22.72
N TYR A 128 4.35 9.61 -23.99
CA TYR A 128 3.96 8.57 -24.94
C TYR A 128 2.66 7.78 -24.60
N ALA A 129 1.78 8.36 -23.79
CA ALA A 129 0.43 7.84 -23.56
C ALA A 129 -0.55 8.27 -24.67
N ASN A 130 -1.65 7.54 -24.82
CA ASN A 130 -2.78 7.93 -25.66
C ASN A 130 -4.04 7.95 -24.80
N ILE A 131 -4.35 9.12 -24.24
CA ILE A 131 -5.51 9.33 -23.38
C ILE A 131 -6.53 10.12 -24.21
N GLU A 132 -7.55 9.43 -24.71
CA GLU A 132 -8.57 10.04 -25.58
C GLU A 132 -9.55 10.93 -24.80
N THR A 133 -9.84 10.56 -23.55
CA THR A 133 -10.79 11.26 -22.68
C THR A 133 -10.16 11.53 -21.32
N ILE A 134 -10.32 12.76 -20.83
CA ILE A 134 -9.94 13.15 -19.48
C ILE A 134 -11.22 13.28 -18.66
N GLU A 135 -11.40 12.35 -17.72
CA GLU A 135 -12.56 12.36 -16.83
C GLU A 135 -12.52 13.53 -15.83
N PRO A 136 -13.69 14.01 -15.37
CA PRO A 136 -13.76 14.97 -14.27
C PRO A 136 -12.95 14.46 -13.06
N PHE A 137 -12.22 15.37 -12.42
CA PHE A 137 -11.38 15.06 -11.25
C PHE A 137 -10.20 14.09 -11.51
N ALA A 138 -9.84 13.83 -12.78
CA ALA A 138 -8.71 12.98 -13.14
C ALA A 138 -7.39 13.37 -12.46
N PHE A 139 -7.18 14.66 -12.19
CA PHE A 139 -5.99 15.21 -11.54
C PHE A 139 -6.21 15.70 -10.11
N ALA A 140 -7.32 15.32 -9.45
CA ALA A 140 -7.56 15.69 -8.06
C ALA A 140 -6.56 14.98 -7.13
N ASN A 141 -5.68 15.75 -6.48
CA ASN A 141 -4.64 15.29 -5.56
C ASN A 141 -4.85 15.78 -4.12
#